data_AF-A0A661K8Z5-F1
#
_entry.id   AF-A0A661K8Z5-F1
#
_cell.length_a   1.000
_cell.length_b   1.000
_cell.length_c   1.000
_cell.angle_alpha   90.00
_cell.angle_beta   90.00
_cell.angle_gamma   90.00
#
_symmetry.space_group_name_H-M   'P 1'
#
loop_
_entity.id
_entity.type
_entity.pdbx_description
1 polymer ?
#
loop_
_entity_poly.entity_id
_entity_poly.type
_entity_poly.pdbx_seq_one_letter_code
_entity_poly.pdbx_strand_id
1 'polypeptide(L)'
;MRRYKLIFIVIGVLGILGFVSSISLSVNNQGPKRIVISGGGMGNIDFPHHQHQDALKNCKVCHQLFPKKVGSIAQLKKEGRLEKKQVMANCRGCHKERANEGMKAGPTSCNQCHNKELKLNIK
;
A
#
# COMPACT_ATOMS: atom_id res chain seq x y z
N MET A 1 -54.89 1.86 -30.76
CA MET A 1 -53.95 0.73 -30.54
C MET A 1 -52.58 0.94 -31.20
N ARG A 2 -52.51 1.53 -32.40
CA ARG A 2 -51.27 1.66 -33.20
C ARG A 2 -50.36 2.84 -32.82
N ARG A 3 -50.93 3.95 -32.33
CA ARG A 3 -50.18 5.17 -31.99
C ARG A 3 -49.39 5.06 -30.67
N TYR A 4 -49.88 4.29 -29.71
CA TYR A 4 -49.17 4.02 -28.45
C TYR A 4 -47.98 3.08 -28.69
N LYS A 5 -48.10 2.08 -29.58
CA LYS A 5 -46.97 1.21 -29.97
C LYS A 5 -45.80 1.99 -30.58
N LEU A 6 -46.07 3.02 -31.39
CA LEU A 6 -45.02 3.88 -31.97
C LEU A 6 -44.37 4.78 -30.91
N ILE A 7 -45.14 5.33 -29.96
CA ILE A 7 -44.62 6.14 -28.85
C ILE A 7 -43.74 5.29 -27.91
N PHE A 8 -44.15 4.05 -27.61
CA PHE A 8 -43.35 3.12 -26.81
C PHE A 8 -42.06 2.68 -27.50
N ILE A 9 -42.05 2.54 -28.84
CA ILE A 9 -40.84 2.21 -29.60
C ILE A 9 -39.85 3.38 -29.63
N VAL A 10 -40.32 4.62 -29.75
CA VAL A 10 -39.44 5.81 -29.76
C VAL A 10 -38.82 6.06 -28.37
N ILE A 11 -39.56 5.84 -27.28
CA ILE A 11 -39.04 5.94 -25.91
C ILE A 11 -38.06 4.78 -25.61
N GLY A 12 -38.28 3.59 -26.17
CA GLY A 12 -37.37 2.44 -26.04
C GLY A 12 -36.03 2.62 -26.74
N VAL A 13 -35.97 3.36 -27.86
CA VAL A 13 -34.72 3.61 -28.61
C VAL A 13 -33.92 4.78 -28.02
N LEU A 14 -34.56 5.79 -27.42
CA LEU A 14 -33.89 6.91 -26.74
C LEU A 14 -33.28 6.52 -25.38
N GLY A 15 -33.71 5.42 -24.76
CA GLY A 15 -33.13 4.90 -23.51
C GLY A 15 -31.80 4.17 -23.66
N ILE A 16 -31.39 3.83 -24.90
CA ILE A 16 -30.19 3.01 -25.16
C ILE A 16 -28.92 3.87 -25.32
N LEU A 17 -29.05 5.17 -25.58
CA LEU A 17 -27.93 6.09 -25.79
C LEU A 17 -27.36 6.72 -24.49
N GLY A 18 -27.91 6.37 -23.32
CA GLY A 18 -27.60 6.99 -22.04
C GLY A 18 -26.55 6.29 -21.17
N PHE A 19 -25.98 5.16 -21.58
CA PHE A 19 -24.94 4.46 -20.80
C PHE A 19 -23.54 4.85 -21.26
N VAL A 20 -23.21 6.15 -21.20
CA VAL A 20 -21.80 6.57 -21.19
C VAL A 20 -21.22 6.17 -19.85
N SER A 21 -20.63 4.97 -19.84
CA SER A 21 -19.92 4.41 -18.70
C SER A 21 -18.81 5.38 -18.29
N SER A 22 -18.97 6.03 -17.15
CA SER A 22 -17.91 6.80 -16.50
C SER A 22 -16.77 5.84 -16.19
N ILE A 23 -15.75 5.80 -17.05
CA ILE A 23 -14.49 5.14 -16.75
C ILE A 23 -13.85 5.95 -15.62
N SER A 24 -14.06 5.51 -14.39
CA SER A 24 -13.29 5.99 -13.25
C SER A 24 -11.81 5.70 -13.53
N LEU A 25 -11.08 6.73 -13.93
CA LEU A 25 -9.62 6.72 -13.96
C LEU A 25 -9.15 6.47 -12.52
N SER A 26 -8.81 5.22 -12.24
CA SER A 26 -8.18 4.84 -10.98
C SER A 26 -6.80 5.50 -10.97
N VAL A 27 -6.70 6.70 -10.39
CA VAL A 27 -5.41 7.33 -10.07
C VAL A 27 -4.65 6.32 -9.22
N ASN A 28 -3.55 5.83 -9.78
CA ASN A 28 -2.79 4.74 -9.19
C ASN A 28 -2.11 5.26 -7.91
N ASN A 29 -2.79 5.10 -6.77
CA ASN A 29 -2.40 5.63 -5.46
C ASN A 29 -1.29 4.75 -4.84
N GLN A 30 -0.15 4.71 -5.53
CA GLN A 30 0.99 3.86 -5.21
C GLN A 30 1.95 4.50 -4.21
N GLY A 31 1.82 5.79 -3.91
CA GLY A 31 2.76 6.50 -3.04
C GLY A 31 4.19 6.58 -3.60
N PRO A 32 5.15 7.08 -2.81
CA PRO A 32 6.54 7.26 -3.26
C PRO A 32 7.27 5.94 -3.54
N LYS A 33 8.26 6.00 -4.44
CA LYS A 33 9.15 4.86 -4.78
C LYS A 33 9.94 4.34 -3.58
N ARG A 34 10.46 5.26 -2.77
CA ARG A 34 11.18 5.00 -1.53
C ARG A 34 10.64 5.91 -0.44
N ILE A 35 10.61 5.41 0.78
CA ILE A 35 10.20 6.17 1.97
C ILE A 35 11.17 5.89 3.12
N VAL A 36 11.37 6.87 3.98
CA VAL A 36 12.14 6.68 5.21
C VAL A 36 11.20 6.31 6.35
N ILE A 37 11.47 5.18 7.01
CA ILE A 37 10.72 4.73 8.18
C ILE A 37 11.59 4.89 9.42
N SER A 38 11.06 5.52 10.47
CA SER A 38 11.77 5.64 11.74
C SER A 38 11.88 4.29 12.45
N GLY A 39 13.12 3.83 12.62
CA GLY A 39 13.48 2.63 13.39
C GLY A 39 13.68 2.87 14.88
N GLY A 40 13.33 4.06 15.38
CA GLY A 40 13.60 4.46 16.77
C GLY A 40 15.11 4.53 17.06
N GLY A 41 15.52 4.04 18.23
CA GLY A 41 16.93 4.13 18.67
C GLY A 41 17.94 3.41 17.77
N MET A 42 17.50 2.50 16.90
CA MET A 42 18.40 1.85 15.93
C MET A 42 18.66 2.67 14.68
N GLY A 43 17.96 3.79 14.48
CA GLY A 43 18.10 4.64 13.30
C GLY A 43 17.05 4.38 12.23
N ASN A 44 16.96 5.30 11.27
CA ASN A 44 16.01 5.24 10.17
C ASN A 44 16.34 4.11 9.18
N ILE A 45 15.32 3.65 8.47
CA ILE A 45 15.40 2.62 7.43
C ILE A 45 14.95 3.26 6.12
N ASP A 46 15.75 3.14 5.06
CA ASP A 46 15.31 3.43 3.70
C ASP A 46 14.51 2.24 3.17
N PHE A 47 13.23 2.46 2.89
CA PHE A 47 12.29 1.41 2.52
C PHE A 47 11.89 1.54 1.04
N PRO A 48 12.26 0.58 0.17
CA PRO A 48 11.90 0.58 -1.24
C PRO A 48 10.45 0.12 -1.44
N HIS A 49 9.50 1.04 -1.25
CA HIS A 49 8.07 0.75 -1.29
C HIS A 49 7.60 0.18 -2.64
N HIS A 50 8.03 0.75 -3.77
CA HIS A 50 7.62 0.25 -5.10
C HIS A 50 8.12 -1.17 -5.36
N GLN A 51 9.33 -1.53 -4.91
CA GLN A 51 9.84 -2.90 -5.02
C GLN A 51 8.91 -3.91 -4.34
N HIS A 52 8.32 -3.54 -3.21
CA HIS A 52 7.33 -4.38 -2.53
C HIS A 52 5.99 -4.40 -3.28
N GLN A 53 5.56 -3.28 -3.86
CA GLN A 53 4.35 -3.25 -4.69
C GLN A 53 4.48 -4.11 -5.94
N ASP A 54 5.61 -4.08 -6.62
CA ASP A 54 5.87 -4.87 -7.83
C ASP A 54 5.91 -6.36 -7.51
N ALA A 55 6.55 -6.73 -6.40
CA ALA A 55 6.69 -8.12 -5.98
C ALA A 55 5.41 -8.73 -5.37
N LEU A 56 4.58 -7.93 -4.69
CA LEU A 56 3.43 -8.43 -3.94
C LEU A 56 2.09 -8.13 -4.60
N LYS A 57 1.98 -7.00 -5.30
CA LYS A 57 0.73 -6.47 -5.90
C LYS A 57 -0.47 -6.42 -4.94
N ASN A 58 -0.22 -6.50 -3.63
CA ASN A 58 -1.24 -6.52 -2.59
C ASN A 58 -0.89 -5.53 -1.46
N CYS A 59 -1.58 -4.39 -1.45
CA CYS A 59 -1.38 -3.34 -0.45
C CYS A 59 -1.77 -3.77 0.98
N LYS A 60 -2.71 -4.73 1.12
CA LYS A 60 -3.28 -5.09 2.42
C LYS A 60 -2.29 -5.85 3.30
N VAL A 61 -1.29 -6.51 2.70
CA VAL A 61 -0.21 -7.22 3.41
C VAL A 61 0.46 -6.36 4.48
N CYS A 62 0.57 -5.04 4.23
CA CYS A 62 1.08 -4.09 5.21
C CYS A 62 -0.02 -3.20 5.78
N HIS A 63 -0.90 -2.69 4.92
CA HIS A 63 -1.83 -1.63 5.30
C HIS A 63 -3.08 -2.09 6.08
N GLN A 64 -3.13 -3.36 6.46
CA GLN A 64 -4.01 -3.81 7.55
C GLN A 64 -3.50 -3.34 8.92
N LEU A 65 -2.18 -3.19 9.10
CA LEU A 65 -1.60 -2.77 10.38
C LEU A 65 -1.58 -1.24 10.57
N PHE A 66 -1.52 -0.48 9.48
CA PHE A 66 -1.44 0.98 9.51
C PHE A 66 -1.96 1.60 8.21
N PRO A 67 -2.54 2.82 8.24
CA PRO A 67 -3.11 3.44 7.06
C PRO A 67 -2.03 3.83 6.05
N LYS A 68 -2.44 3.94 4.77
CA LYS A 68 -1.62 4.38 3.61
C LYS A 68 -1.24 5.86 3.68
N LYS A 69 -0.61 6.29 4.76
CA LYS A 69 -0.20 7.67 5.02
C LYS A 69 1.21 7.69 5.59
N VAL A 70 2.09 8.50 5.00
CA VAL A 70 3.45 8.69 5.51
C VAL A 70 3.38 9.21 6.95
N GLY A 71 4.20 8.65 7.84
CA GLY A 71 4.21 9.01 9.25
C GLY A 71 3.13 8.34 10.11
N SER A 72 2.19 7.59 9.53
CA SER A 72 1.12 6.92 10.30
C SER A 72 1.65 5.96 11.36
N ILE A 73 2.73 5.23 11.06
CA ILE A 73 3.39 4.34 12.02
C ILE A 73 3.92 5.12 13.23
N ALA A 74 4.53 6.30 13.00
CA ALA A 74 5.05 7.13 14.09
C ALA A 74 3.92 7.72 14.93
N GLN A 75 2.83 8.15 14.28
CA GLN A 75 1.62 8.61 14.94
C GLN A 75 0.99 7.50 15.80
N LEU A 76 0.75 6.32 15.24
CA LEU A 76 0.15 5.19 15.96
C LEU A 76 1.02 4.72 17.14
N LYS A 77 2.35 4.78 17.02
CA LYS A 77 3.27 4.55 18.14
C LYS A 77 3.08 5.57 19.26
N LYS A 78 2.96 6.86 18.93
CA LYS A 78 2.70 7.94 19.92
C LYS A 78 1.35 7.77 20.59
N GLU A 79 0.34 7.32 19.85
CA GLU A 79 -1.00 7.03 20.35
C GLU A 79 -1.09 5.73 21.17
N GLY A 80 0.00 4.96 21.29
CA GLY A 80 0.00 3.68 22.01
C GLY A 80 -0.81 2.58 21.32
N ARG A 81 -1.13 2.74 20.03
CA ARG A 81 -1.97 1.80 19.24
C ARG A 81 -1.17 0.75 18.48
N LEU A 82 0.15 0.76 18.62
CA LEU A 82 1.03 -0.26 18.08
C LEU A 82 1.86 -0.86 19.20
N GLU A 83 1.84 -2.19 19.26
CA GLU A 83 2.70 -2.93 20.18
C GLU A 83 4.17 -2.71 19.86
N LYS A 84 5.01 -2.87 20.89
CA LYS A 84 6.47 -2.75 20.72
C LYS A 84 6.94 -3.70 19.62
N LYS A 85 7.61 -3.14 18.61
CA LYS A 85 8.15 -3.86 17.44
C LYS A 85 7.10 -4.52 16.53
N GLN A 86 5.80 -4.27 16.69
CA GLN A 86 4.74 -4.92 15.89
C GLN A 86 4.97 -4.80 14.37
N VAL A 87 5.24 -3.59 13.88
CA VAL A 87 5.52 -3.35 12.46
C VAL A 87 6.80 -4.06 12.01
N MET A 88 7.87 -4.02 12.81
CA MET A 88 9.13 -4.70 12.50
C MET A 88 8.96 -6.22 12.47
N ALA A 89 8.13 -6.78 13.36
CA ALA A 89 7.81 -8.19 13.40
C ALA A 89 7.08 -8.62 12.12
N ASN A 90 6.16 -7.80 11.60
CA ASN A 90 5.51 -8.04 10.30
C ASN A 90 6.53 -8.11 9.15
N CYS A 91 7.43 -7.12 9.06
CA CYS A 91 8.47 -7.10 8.02
C CYS A 91 9.41 -8.31 8.11
N ARG A 92 9.98 -8.55 9.30
CA ARG A 92 10.94 -9.65 9.51
C ARG A 92 10.29 -11.02 9.39
N GLY A 93 9.03 -11.16 9.79
CA GLY A 93 8.28 -12.40 9.68
C GLY A 93 8.15 -12.81 8.22
N CYS A 94 7.61 -11.93 7.38
CA CYS A 94 7.47 -12.18 5.95
C CYS A 94 8.83 -12.44 5.27
N HIS A 95 9.87 -11.68 5.59
CA HIS A 95 11.20 -11.92 5.02
C HIS A 95 11.78 -13.29 5.42
N LYS A 96 11.59 -13.70 6.68
CA LYS A 96 12.05 -15.02 7.15
C LYS A 96 11.29 -16.16 6.50
N GLU A 97 9.97 -16.06 6.44
CA GLU A 97 9.11 -17.05 5.79
C GLU A 97 9.55 -17.28 4.34
N ARG A 98 9.68 -16.20 3.56
CA ARG A 98 10.15 -16.29 2.17
C ARG A 98 11.56 -16.85 2.04
N ALA A 99 12.48 -16.45 2.92
CA ALA A 99 13.84 -16.97 2.91
C ALA A 99 13.88 -18.47 3.22
N ASN A 100 13.04 -18.93 4.16
CA ASN A 100 12.93 -20.35 4.52
C ASN A 100 12.32 -21.18 3.37
N GLU A 101 11.46 -20.57 2.56
CA GLU A 101 10.89 -21.16 1.34
C GLU A 101 11.87 -21.11 0.14
N GLY A 102 13.10 -20.62 0.33
CA GLY A 102 14.09 -20.47 -0.74
C GLY A 102 13.73 -19.38 -1.77
N MET A 103 12.76 -18.52 -1.47
CA MET A 103 12.35 -17.42 -2.34
C MET A 103 13.21 -16.18 -2.10
N LYS A 104 13.20 -15.27 -3.09
CA LYS A 104 13.79 -13.94 -2.92
C LYS A 104 13.09 -13.19 -1.78
N ALA A 105 13.88 -12.79 -0.79
CA ALA A 105 13.41 -12.11 0.41
C ALA A 105 14.26 -10.88 0.71
N GLY A 106 13.70 -9.95 1.47
CA GLY A 106 14.45 -8.84 2.03
C GLY A 106 15.30 -9.27 3.24
N PRO A 107 16.03 -8.32 3.86
CA PRO A 107 16.93 -8.62 4.97
C PRO A 107 16.19 -9.09 6.23
N THR A 108 16.81 -10.02 6.97
CA THR A 108 16.26 -10.61 8.21
C THR A 108 17.03 -10.21 9.47
N SER A 109 18.26 -9.72 9.30
CA SER A 109 19.13 -9.23 10.38
C SER A 109 18.93 -7.73 10.65
N CYS A 110 19.19 -7.30 11.90
CA CYS A 110 18.92 -5.92 12.32
C CYS A 110 19.75 -4.88 11.56
N ASN A 111 21.05 -5.15 11.36
CA ASN A 111 21.98 -4.17 10.77
C ASN A 111 21.81 -4.03 9.26
N GLN A 112 21.23 -5.02 8.58
CA GLN A 112 20.91 -4.93 7.16
C GLN A 112 19.70 -4.03 6.90
N CYS A 113 18.80 -3.83 7.88
CA CYS A 113 17.72 -2.85 7.80
C CYS A 113 18.16 -1.48 8.35
N HIS A 114 18.80 -1.47 9.52
CA HIS A 114 19.20 -0.26 10.23
C HIS A 114 20.64 0.13 9.88
N ASN A 115 20.86 0.65 8.68
CA ASN A 115 22.18 1.12 8.27
C ASN A 115 22.58 2.38 9.08
N LYS A 116 23.81 2.38 9.60
CA LYS A 116 24.41 3.48 10.38
C LYS A 116 24.53 4.77 9.55
N GLU A 117 24.64 4.69 8.23
CA GLU A 117 24.76 5.88 7.36
C GLU A 117 23.49 6.72 7.31
N LEU A 118 22.31 6.10 7.48
CA LEU A 118 21.03 6.82 7.57
C LEU A 118 20.81 7.48 8.94
N LYS A 119 21.74 7.31 9.91
CA LYS A 119 21.71 8.02 11.19
C LYS A 119 22.28 9.43 11.10
N LEU A 120 23.13 9.71 10.10
CA LEU A 120 23.94 10.93 10.02
C LEU A 120 23.28 12.09 9.24
N ASN A 121 22.17 11.83 8.54
CA ASN A 121 21.39 12.86 7.82
C ASN A 121 20.25 13.45 8.67
N ILE A 122 20.38 13.37 9.99
CA ILE A 122 19.52 14.09 10.94
C ILE A 122 20.37 15.26 11.45
N LYS A 123 20.43 16.33 10.68
CA LYS A 123 21.00 17.62 11.11
C LYS A 123 19.95 18.70 10.92
#